data_AF-A0A6P0X7U9-F1
#
_entry.id   AF-A0A6P0X7U9-F1
#
_cell.length_a   1.000
_cell.length_b   1.000
_cell.length_c   1.000
_cell.angle_alpha   90.00
_cell.angle_beta   90.00
_cell.angle_gamma   90.00
#
_symmetry.space_group_name_H-M   'P 1'
#
loop_
_entity.id
_entity.type
_entity.pdbx_description
1 polymer ?
#
loop_
_entity_poly.entity_id
_entity_poly.type
_entity_poly.pdbx_seq_one_letter_code
_entity_poly.pdbx_strand_id
1 'polypeptide(L)'
;MSKRFWNRFFRSVAIILGLWIAWDLLANLVAEILWFQEVDYLDSFFLRLYIQLGLWFGVCVISAGFLLGNLFLANRLKHKKKSSLARDSAVNQQGRNLWDYQTQVQPVGQTRLNLSVGVSQPPLYRRSQDVGIPSARYQEYQQAPIKQKFPTLALGLRSLLLLMLLLCTVVGLMLLHYGSITISLWHPDLSVPHVTPPLPPVLDWISLKQLLLPQAFGIEQVWQLGFVAFVVVALVIQPQFWLRAIAVVLSLFWSLIMSYQWSRIVQYFYPTAFPLEEPQFGHNISFYVFNLPIWQLLDFWLGGLCLFGLVAVVIIYLTSGNSLSQGKFQGFSHNQLRHLFGLSSALAVTVAFREWLSRYKLLYSPRGVSYGASYTDVNIQLSVNTGLSILALAIAILFLSRTIFWFRSLKKTGWVMIGLWGVYLVVELVAGAAVPNFVQHFIVQPNELARERPYIERSIALTRAAFDLNNIEVKAFNPEGKLTRSELAENDLTIRNIRLWDTRPILQTNRQLQQIRLYYQFPDADIDRYTLRVDQERRG
;
A
#
# COMPACT_ATOMS: atom_id res chain seq x y z
N MET A 1 -36.47 -11.75 7.64
CA MET A 1 -36.52 -10.27 7.65
C MET A 1 -36.62 -9.74 6.22
N SER A 2 -37.30 -8.61 6.00
CA SER A 2 -37.42 -8.02 4.65
C SER A 2 -36.19 -7.18 4.27
N LYS A 3 -35.91 -7.05 2.97
CA LYS A 3 -34.84 -6.16 2.46
C LYS A 3 -35.01 -4.69 2.90
N ARG A 4 -36.26 -4.26 3.13
CA ARG A 4 -36.59 -2.92 3.66
C ARG A 4 -36.12 -2.74 5.11
N PHE A 5 -36.19 -3.79 5.94
CA PHE A 5 -35.69 -3.74 7.33
C PHE A 5 -34.18 -3.53 7.36
N TRP A 6 -33.41 -4.36 6.66
CA TRP A 6 -31.95 -4.24 6.59
C TRP A 6 -31.49 -2.89 6.03
N ASN A 7 -32.12 -2.38 4.96
CA ASN A 7 -31.82 -1.05 4.44
C ASN A 7 -32.09 0.08 5.44
N ARG A 8 -33.15 -0.02 6.26
CA ARG A 8 -33.43 0.96 7.33
C ARG A 8 -32.40 0.83 8.45
N PHE A 9 -32.12 -0.38 8.91
CA PHE A 9 -31.14 -0.65 9.96
C PHE A 9 -29.75 -0.10 9.61
N PHE A 10 -29.18 -0.47 8.46
CA PHE A 10 -27.87 0.04 8.04
C PHE A 10 -27.86 1.56 7.86
N ARG A 11 -28.97 2.17 7.40
CA ARG A 11 -29.08 3.62 7.29
C ARG A 11 -29.09 4.30 8.67
N SER A 12 -29.83 3.75 9.64
CA SER A 12 -29.84 4.25 11.02
C SER A 12 -28.48 4.12 11.68
N VAL A 13 -27.81 2.95 11.55
CA VAL A 13 -26.45 2.73 12.07
C VAL A 13 -25.46 3.73 11.46
N ALA A 14 -25.50 3.94 10.14
CA ALA A 14 -24.63 4.90 9.46
C ALA A 14 -24.88 6.36 9.90
N ILE A 15 -26.14 6.74 10.16
CA ILE A 15 -26.48 8.07 10.70
C ILE A 15 -25.95 8.23 12.13
N ILE A 16 -26.11 7.23 13.00
CA ILE A 16 -25.63 7.27 14.38
C ILE A 16 -24.09 7.36 14.42
N LEU A 17 -23.40 6.54 13.62
CA LEU A 17 -21.93 6.60 13.46
C LEU A 17 -21.46 7.96 12.94
N GLY A 18 -22.16 8.52 11.94
CA GLY A 18 -21.84 9.84 11.39
C GLY A 18 -22.04 10.97 12.41
N LEU A 19 -23.11 10.91 13.21
CA LEU A 19 -23.35 11.88 14.30
C LEU A 19 -22.32 11.76 15.43
N TRP A 20 -21.93 10.53 15.80
CA TRP A 20 -20.90 10.30 16.82
C TRP A 20 -19.53 10.85 16.39
N ILE A 21 -19.10 10.55 15.16
CA ILE A 21 -17.84 11.08 14.58
C ILE A 21 -17.90 12.61 14.47
N ALA A 22 -19.03 13.18 14.03
CA ALA A 22 -19.19 14.63 13.93
C ALA A 22 -19.15 15.32 15.31
N TRP A 23 -19.72 14.69 16.35
CA TRP A 23 -19.65 15.19 17.72
C TRP A 23 -18.23 15.14 18.28
N ASP A 24 -17.51 14.03 18.10
CA ASP A 24 -16.13 13.86 18.57
C ASP A 24 -15.18 14.86 17.88
N LEU A 25 -15.31 15.04 16.57
CA LEU A 25 -14.54 16.05 15.83
C LEU A 25 -14.88 17.48 16.28
N LEU A 26 -16.15 17.79 16.54
CA LEU A 26 -16.56 19.11 17.03
C LEU A 26 -16.03 19.38 18.45
N ALA A 27 -16.10 18.39 19.34
CA ALA A 27 -15.59 18.50 20.70
C ALA A 27 -14.07 18.73 20.72
N ASN A 28 -13.31 17.96 19.95
CA ASN A 28 -11.86 18.14 19.80
C ASN A 28 -11.52 19.50 19.16
N LEU A 29 -12.27 19.94 18.13
CA LEU A 29 -12.08 21.24 17.50
C LEU A 29 -12.30 22.41 18.48
N VAL A 30 -13.38 22.36 19.27
CA VAL A 30 -13.66 23.39 20.29
C VAL A 30 -12.61 23.37 21.40
N ALA A 31 -12.16 22.19 21.84
CA ALA A 31 -11.12 22.05 22.85
C ALA A 31 -9.77 22.62 22.36
N GLU A 32 -9.36 22.31 21.13
CA GLU A 32 -8.14 22.91 20.55
C GLU A 32 -8.26 24.43 20.39
N ILE A 33 -9.40 24.95 19.90
CA ILE A 33 -9.61 26.41 19.78
C ILE A 33 -9.45 27.11 21.14
N LEU A 34 -10.11 26.61 22.19
CA LEU A 34 -10.02 27.19 23.54
C LEU A 34 -8.59 27.13 24.09
N TRP A 35 -7.88 26.01 23.88
CA TRP A 35 -6.50 25.87 24.34
C TRP A 35 -5.53 26.81 23.60
N PHE A 36 -5.64 26.91 22.27
CA PHE A 36 -4.80 27.82 21.47
C PHE A 36 -5.13 29.30 21.69
N GLN A 37 -6.36 29.62 22.13
CA GLN A 37 -6.75 30.96 22.57
C GLN A 37 -6.06 31.35 23.88
N GLU A 38 -5.99 30.44 24.86
CA GLU A 38 -5.39 30.69 26.18
C GLU A 38 -3.88 30.96 26.10
N VAL A 39 -3.18 30.39 25.10
CA VAL A 39 -1.74 30.58 24.90
C VAL A 39 -1.39 31.66 23.86
N ASP A 40 -2.38 32.39 23.32
CA ASP A 40 -2.21 33.42 22.27
C ASP A 40 -1.57 32.92 20.94
N TYR A 41 -1.88 31.67 20.55
CA TYR A 41 -1.41 31.05 19.29
C TYR A 41 -2.57 30.70 18.32
N LEU A 42 -3.70 31.39 18.45
CA LEU A 42 -4.94 31.10 17.71
C LEU A 42 -4.77 31.21 16.17
N ASP A 43 -4.00 32.17 15.67
CA ASP A 43 -3.67 32.26 14.24
C ASP A 43 -2.83 31.08 13.74
N SER A 44 -1.90 30.59 14.58
CA SER A 44 -1.08 29.41 14.26
C SER A 44 -1.92 28.13 14.20
N PHE A 45 -2.94 28.03 15.05
CA PHE A 45 -3.93 26.96 14.98
C PHE A 45 -4.71 26.98 13.67
N PHE A 46 -5.25 28.14 13.26
CA PHE A 46 -5.96 28.23 11.98
C PHE A 46 -5.06 27.95 10.78
N LEU A 47 -3.81 28.44 10.78
CA LEU A 47 -2.85 28.12 9.72
C LEU A 47 -2.59 26.60 9.63
N ARG A 48 -2.36 25.92 10.76
CA ARG A 48 -2.27 24.45 10.83
C ARG A 48 -3.53 23.80 10.25
N LEU A 49 -4.72 24.22 10.68
CA LEU A 49 -5.99 23.64 10.24
C LEU A 49 -6.22 23.81 8.73
N TYR A 50 -5.94 25.00 8.17
CA TYR A 50 -6.04 25.23 6.72
C TYR A 50 -5.09 24.34 5.92
N ILE A 51 -3.84 24.17 6.37
CA ILE A 51 -2.87 23.29 5.72
C ILE A 51 -3.33 21.82 5.81
N GLN A 52 -3.79 21.39 6.99
CA GLN A 52 -4.32 20.03 7.20
C GLN A 52 -5.53 19.74 6.30
N LEU A 53 -6.50 20.66 6.21
CA LEU A 53 -7.68 20.52 5.35
C LEU A 53 -7.34 20.57 3.86
N GLY A 54 -6.41 21.44 3.46
CA GLY A 54 -5.93 21.54 2.07
C GLY A 54 -5.22 20.26 1.61
N LEU A 55 -4.34 19.71 2.43
CA LEU A 55 -3.67 18.43 2.19
C LEU A 55 -4.67 17.28 2.11
N TRP A 56 -5.61 17.21 3.07
CA TRP A 56 -6.66 16.21 3.08
C TRP A 56 -7.48 16.24 1.77
N PHE A 57 -8.00 17.42 1.41
CA PHE A 57 -8.82 17.58 0.21
C PHE A 57 -8.04 17.24 -1.07
N GLY A 58 -6.82 17.79 -1.23
CA GLY A 58 -5.98 17.56 -2.40
C GLY A 58 -5.64 16.08 -2.61
N VAL A 59 -5.16 15.40 -1.57
CA VAL A 59 -4.82 13.97 -1.62
C VAL A 59 -6.07 13.11 -1.86
N CYS A 60 -7.21 13.44 -1.24
CA CYS A 60 -8.46 12.70 -1.44
C CYS A 60 -8.94 12.84 -2.90
N VAL A 61 -8.97 14.05 -3.46
CA VAL A 61 -9.43 14.30 -4.84
C VAL A 61 -8.52 13.62 -5.86
N ILE A 62 -7.19 13.71 -5.72
CA ILE A 62 -6.25 13.04 -6.63
C ILE A 62 -6.39 11.53 -6.54
N SER A 63 -6.45 10.96 -5.34
CA SER A 63 -6.59 9.51 -5.12
C SER A 63 -7.91 8.97 -5.69
N ALA A 64 -9.02 9.63 -5.36
CA ALA A 64 -10.34 9.22 -5.82
C ALA A 64 -10.49 9.40 -7.34
N GLY A 65 -9.97 10.50 -7.90
CA GLY A 65 -9.95 10.75 -9.34
C GLY A 65 -9.19 9.68 -10.11
N PHE A 66 -7.97 9.34 -9.66
CA PHE A 66 -7.17 8.27 -10.25
C PHE A 66 -7.88 6.91 -10.15
N LEU A 67 -8.34 6.51 -8.96
CA LEU A 67 -8.93 5.19 -8.78
C LEU A 67 -10.29 5.06 -9.46
N LEU A 68 -11.22 5.97 -9.23
CA LEU A 68 -12.56 5.90 -9.82
C LEU A 68 -12.50 6.07 -11.35
N GLY A 69 -11.57 6.88 -11.86
CA GLY A 69 -11.30 7.02 -13.30
C GLY A 69 -10.86 5.69 -13.93
N ASN A 70 -9.86 5.02 -13.34
CA ASN A 70 -9.39 3.71 -13.83
C ASN A 70 -10.47 2.62 -13.67
N LEU A 71 -11.23 2.59 -12.56
CA LEU A 71 -12.36 1.65 -12.38
C LEU A 71 -13.51 1.93 -13.36
N PHE A 72 -13.75 3.18 -13.75
CA PHE A 72 -14.71 3.56 -14.79
C PHE A 72 -14.25 3.10 -16.18
N LEU A 73 -12.99 3.35 -16.52
CA LEU A 73 -12.38 2.90 -17.78
C LEU A 73 -12.41 1.37 -17.91
N ALA A 74 -12.03 0.64 -16.84
CA ALA A 74 -12.13 -0.81 -16.79
C ALA A 74 -13.58 -1.30 -16.98
N ASN A 75 -14.57 -0.57 -16.45
CA ASN A 75 -15.98 -0.89 -16.66
C ASN A 75 -16.47 -0.66 -18.09
N ARG A 76 -15.86 0.26 -18.86
CA ARG A 76 -16.11 0.41 -20.30
C ARG A 76 -15.40 -0.67 -21.13
N LEU A 77 -14.21 -1.10 -20.71
CA LEU A 77 -13.36 -2.05 -21.46
C LEU A 77 -13.62 -3.53 -21.14
N LYS A 78 -14.40 -3.85 -20.09
CA LYS A 78 -14.76 -5.23 -19.72
C LYS A 78 -15.55 -5.95 -20.81
N HIS A 79 -15.39 -7.27 -20.93
CA HIS A 79 -16.20 -8.07 -21.85
C HIS A 79 -17.69 -7.99 -21.48
N LYS A 80 -18.54 -7.66 -22.47
CA LYS A 80 -20.00 -7.65 -22.30
C LYS A 80 -20.49 -9.06 -21.95
N LYS A 81 -21.48 -9.13 -21.05
CA LYS A 81 -22.19 -10.37 -20.73
C LYS A 81 -22.87 -10.89 -22.01
N LYS A 82 -22.58 -12.12 -22.44
CA LYS A 82 -23.42 -12.80 -23.45
C LYS A 82 -24.81 -12.95 -22.84
N SER A 83 -25.77 -12.16 -23.33
CA SER A 83 -27.18 -12.24 -22.95
C SER A 83 -27.85 -13.43 -23.64
N SER A 84 -29.07 -13.74 -23.20
CA SER A 84 -29.94 -14.80 -23.74
C SER A 84 -30.39 -14.59 -25.18
N LEU A 85 -29.95 -13.55 -25.89
CA LEU A 85 -30.34 -13.29 -27.28
C LEU A 85 -30.08 -14.47 -28.22
N ALA A 86 -29.09 -15.34 -27.91
CA ALA A 86 -28.86 -16.59 -28.64
C ALA A 86 -29.89 -17.70 -28.33
N ARG A 87 -30.51 -17.68 -27.14
CA ARG A 87 -31.70 -18.51 -26.84
C ARG A 87 -32.93 -17.94 -27.52
N ASP A 88 -33.15 -16.64 -27.46
CA ASP A 88 -34.34 -16.01 -28.04
C ASP A 88 -34.33 -16.12 -29.58
N SER A 89 -33.15 -16.06 -30.22
CA SER A 89 -33.00 -16.35 -31.65
C SER A 89 -33.17 -17.83 -31.99
N ALA A 90 -32.68 -18.75 -31.15
CA ALA A 90 -32.84 -20.18 -31.36
C ALA A 90 -34.30 -20.63 -31.16
N VAL A 91 -34.99 -20.09 -30.15
CA VAL A 91 -36.42 -20.32 -29.91
C VAL A 91 -37.27 -19.72 -31.04
N ASN A 92 -36.92 -18.55 -31.57
CA ASN A 92 -37.60 -17.99 -32.76
C ASN A 92 -37.22 -18.67 -34.09
N GLN A 93 -36.15 -19.46 -34.17
CA GLN A 93 -35.91 -20.36 -35.30
C GLN A 93 -36.69 -21.67 -35.13
N GLN A 94 -36.62 -22.28 -33.96
CA GLN A 94 -37.33 -23.53 -33.68
C GLN A 94 -38.86 -23.36 -33.70
N GLY A 95 -39.38 -22.20 -33.30
CA GLY A 95 -40.78 -21.81 -33.48
C GLY A 95 -41.18 -21.60 -34.94
N ARG A 96 -40.32 -21.04 -35.79
CA ARG A 96 -40.60 -20.90 -37.24
C ARG A 96 -40.59 -22.23 -37.96
N ASN A 97 -39.64 -23.10 -37.65
CA ASN A 97 -39.56 -24.45 -38.22
C ASN A 97 -40.79 -25.33 -37.87
N LEU A 98 -41.56 -24.98 -36.83
CA LEU A 98 -42.83 -25.65 -36.49
C LEU A 98 -44.02 -25.17 -37.34
N TRP A 99 -44.00 -23.93 -37.84
CA TRP A 99 -45.04 -23.42 -38.75
C TRP A 99 -44.91 -24.00 -40.16
N ASP A 100 -43.68 -24.17 -40.67
CA ASP A 100 -43.43 -24.72 -42.02
C ASP A 100 -43.85 -26.20 -42.18
N TYR A 101 -44.04 -26.93 -41.08
CA TYR A 101 -44.54 -28.32 -41.10
C TYR A 101 -46.06 -28.45 -41.16
N GLN A 102 -46.82 -27.36 -41.03
CA GLN A 102 -48.28 -27.41 -40.88
C GLN A 102 -49.07 -26.98 -42.14
N THR A 103 -48.38 -26.68 -43.24
CA THR A 103 -48.97 -26.27 -44.53
C THR A 103 -48.64 -27.21 -45.68
N GLN A 104 -48.80 -28.52 -45.47
CA GLN A 104 -48.94 -29.52 -46.55
C GLN A 104 -50.27 -30.28 -46.41
N VAL A 105 -51.36 -29.62 -46.79
CA VAL A 105 -52.68 -30.26 -46.99
C VAL A 105 -53.02 -30.18 -48.47
N GLN A 106 -53.24 -31.32 -49.11
CA GLN A 106 -53.62 -31.40 -50.52
C GLN A 106 -55.07 -30.94 -50.74
N PRO A 107 -55.39 -30.23 -51.83
CA PRO A 107 -56.75 -30.13 -52.34
C PRO A 107 -57.05 -31.27 -53.32
N VAL A 108 -58.00 -32.13 -52.96
CA VAL A 108 -58.69 -33.03 -53.90
C VAL A 108 -59.64 -32.18 -54.77
N GLY A 109 -59.70 -32.46 -56.07
CA GLY A 109 -60.39 -31.60 -57.03
C GLY A 109 -61.92 -31.70 -57.02
N GLN A 110 -62.58 -30.66 -57.57
CA GLN A 110 -63.98 -30.70 -58.01
C GLN A 110 -64.22 -29.76 -59.20
N THR A 111 -65.40 -29.88 -59.80
CA THR A 111 -65.64 -29.68 -61.25
C THR A 111 -66.15 -28.27 -61.63
N ARG A 112 -66.07 -27.95 -62.93
CA ARG A 112 -66.46 -26.69 -63.59
C ARG A 112 -67.83 -26.11 -63.20
N LEU A 113 -67.95 -24.77 -63.32
CA LEU A 113 -69.12 -24.12 -63.93
C LEU A 113 -68.71 -22.76 -64.56
N ASN A 114 -69.18 -22.49 -65.78
CA ASN A 114 -68.98 -21.22 -66.49
C ASN A 114 -70.10 -20.24 -66.16
N LEU A 115 -69.80 -18.95 -66.06
CA LEU A 115 -70.74 -17.88 -66.46
C LEU A 115 -69.99 -16.56 -66.73
N SER A 116 -70.44 -15.85 -67.76
CA SER A 116 -69.75 -14.70 -68.36
C SER A 116 -70.54 -13.41 -68.18
N VAL A 117 -69.89 -12.36 -67.69
CA VAL A 117 -70.30 -10.95 -67.92
C VAL A 117 -69.01 -10.13 -68.06
N GLY A 118 -68.90 -9.28 -69.08
CA GLY A 118 -67.73 -8.42 -69.30
C GLY A 118 -67.98 -6.96 -68.91
N VAL A 119 -66.98 -6.08 -69.09
CA VAL A 119 -67.10 -4.70 -69.63
C VAL A 119 -65.74 -3.98 -69.66
N SER A 120 -65.44 -3.35 -70.81
CA SER A 120 -64.47 -2.26 -71.07
C SER A 120 -62.94 -2.38 -70.84
N GLN A 121 -62.21 -1.86 -71.83
CA GLN A 121 -60.77 -1.56 -71.92
C GLN A 121 -60.62 -0.30 -72.81
N PRO A 122 -59.41 0.30 -73.01
CA PRO A 122 -58.13 0.15 -72.31
C PRO A 122 -57.74 1.46 -71.56
N PRO A 123 -56.90 2.45 -71.99
CA PRO A 123 -55.91 2.56 -73.08
C PRO A 123 -54.43 2.84 -72.64
N LEU A 124 -53.52 1.97 -73.07
CA LEU A 124 -52.17 2.26 -73.60
C LEU A 124 -51.14 3.14 -72.84
N TYR A 125 -50.03 2.52 -72.43
CA TYR A 125 -48.68 3.03 -72.80
C TYR A 125 -47.71 1.89 -73.20
N ARG A 126 -46.56 2.26 -73.79
CA ARG A 126 -45.89 1.50 -74.86
C ARG A 126 -44.49 0.94 -74.49
N ARG A 127 -44.37 -0.40 -74.55
CA ARG A 127 -43.30 -1.24 -75.18
C ARG A 127 -41.85 -1.27 -74.61
N SER A 128 -41.38 -2.52 -74.39
CA SER A 128 -39.99 -3.08 -74.47
C SER A 128 -38.90 -2.52 -73.54
N GLN A 129 -37.99 -3.33 -72.97
CA GLN A 129 -37.20 -4.41 -73.59
C GLN A 129 -36.84 -5.57 -72.63
N ASP A 130 -36.45 -6.70 -73.23
CA ASP A 130 -35.93 -7.89 -72.55
C ASP A 130 -34.55 -7.66 -71.92
N VAL A 131 -34.39 -8.04 -70.65
CA VAL A 131 -33.09 -8.46 -70.09
C VAL A 131 -33.36 -9.64 -69.15
N GLY A 132 -32.84 -10.82 -69.51
CA GLY A 132 -32.91 -11.99 -68.64
C GLY A 132 -32.02 -11.81 -67.41
N ILE A 133 -32.63 -11.86 -66.22
CA ILE A 133 -31.90 -11.89 -64.94
C ILE A 133 -31.77 -13.35 -64.52
N PRO A 134 -30.54 -13.90 -64.35
CA PRO A 134 -30.37 -15.26 -63.86
C PRO A 134 -30.95 -15.41 -62.45
N SER A 135 -31.49 -16.59 -62.14
CA SER A 135 -31.97 -16.92 -60.80
C SER A 135 -30.83 -16.79 -59.79
N ALA A 136 -30.85 -15.67 -59.05
CA ALA A 136 -29.87 -15.40 -58.00
C ALA A 136 -30.02 -16.48 -56.91
N ARG A 137 -29.12 -17.44 -56.94
CA ARG A 137 -28.85 -18.39 -55.85
C ARG A 137 -28.78 -17.59 -54.55
N TYR A 138 -29.81 -17.70 -53.72
CA TYR A 138 -29.78 -17.19 -52.35
C TYR A 138 -28.66 -17.91 -51.60
N GLN A 139 -27.46 -17.35 -51.65
CA GLN A 139 -26.38 -17.77 -50.78
C GLN A 139 -26.80 -17.42 -49.37
N GLU A 140 -27.16 -18.47 -48.64
CA GLU A 140 -27.39 -18.45 -47.22
C GLU A 140 -26.13 -17.87 -46.54
N TYR A 141 -26.16 -16.58 -46.23
CA TYR A 141 -25.13 -15.91 -45.43
C TYR A 141 -25.27 -16.39 -43.97
N GLN A 142 -24.97 -17.66 -43.74
CA GLN A 142 -24.55 -18.14 -42.43
C GLN A 142 -23.30 -17.35 -42.09
N GLN A 143 -23.48 -16.29 -41.29
CA GLN A 143 -22.38 -15.55 -40.70
C GLN A 143 -21.61 -16.51 -39.81
N ALA A 144 -20.57 -17.14 -40.38
CA ALA A 144 -19.66 -18.00 -39.64
C ALA A 144 -19.21 -17.20 -38.41
N PRO A 145 -19.41 -17.74 -37.18
CA PRO A 145 -19.21 -16.97 -35.97
C PRO A 145 -17.78 -16.45 -35.98
N ILE A 146 -17.61 -15.12 -35.95
CA ILE A 146 -16.30 -14.48 -36.00
C ILE A 146 -15.46 -15.06 -34.86
N LYS A 147 -14.59 -16.01 -35.20
CA LYS A 147 -13.66 -16.63 -34.27
C LYS A 147 -12.63 -15.57 -33.92
N GLN A 148 -12.98 -14.73 -32.95
CA GLN A 148 -12.04 -13.88 -32.25
C GLN A 148 -10.98 -14.80 -31.64
N LYS A 149 -9.89 -15.01 -32.37
CA LYS A 149 -8.69 -15.70 -31.89
C LYS A 149 -8.06 -14.81 -30.84
N PHE A 150 -8.52 -14.91 -29.59
CA PHE A 150 -7.89 -14.26 -28.43
C PHE A 150 -6.49 -14.85 -28.24
N PRO A 151 -5.40 -14.08 -28.46
CA PRO A 151 -4.03 -14.61 -28.39
C PRO A 151 -3.44 -14.28 -27.01
N THR A 152 -4.14 -14.61 -25.92
CA THR A 152 -3.82 -14.14 -24.56
C THR A 152 -4.09 -15.19 -23.48
N LEU A 153 -3.60 -14.91 -22.26
CA LEU A 153 -3.61 -15.76 -21.07
C LEU A 153 -5.01 -16.30 -20.73
N ALA A 154 -5.35 -17.48 -21.24
CA ALA A 154 -6.57 -18.19 -20.86
C ALA A 154 -6.35 -18.98 -19.56
N LEU A 155 -7.31 -18.91 -18.64
CA LEU A 155 -7.25 -19.61 -17.34
C LEU A 155 -8.46 -20.54 -17.19
N GLY A 156 -8.24 -21.76 -16.73
CA GLY A 156 -9.30 -22.67 -16.29
C GLY A 156 -9.79 -22.32 -14.89
N LEU A 157 -10.93 -22.90 -14.47
CA LEU A 157 -11.59 -22.59 -13.20
C LEU A 157 -10.64 -22.59 -11.99
N ARG A 158 -9.81 -23.62 -11.83
CA ARG A 158 -8.90 -23.75 -10.67
C ARG A 158 -7.91 -22.59 -10.57
N SER A 159 -7.19 -22.27 -11.65
CA SER A 159 -6.23 -21.17 -11.66
C SER A 159 -6.89 -19.79 -11.62
N LEU A 160 -8.09 -19.65 -12.22
CA LEU A 160 -8.89 -18.43 -12.12
C LEU A 160 -9.35 -18.16 -10.68
N LEU A 161 -9.83 -19.19 -9.97
CA LEU A 161 -10.25 -19.06 -8.56
C LEU A 161 -9.08 -18.76 -7.63
N LEU A 162 -7.93 -19.45 -7.79
CA LEU A 162 -6.74 -19.16 -6.99
C LEU A 162 -6.21 -17.74 -7.21
N LEU A 163 -6.17 -17.28 -8.46
CA LEU A 163 -5.76 -15.91 -8.79
C LEU A 163 -6.75 -14.87 -8.25
N MET A 164 -8.06 -15.13 -8.37
CA MET A 164 -9.10 -14.27 -7.80
C MET A 164 -9.00 -14.18 -6.28
N LEU A 165 -8.80 -15.32 -5.60
CA LEU A 165 -8.62 -15.38 -4.15
C LEU A 165 -7.40 -14.56 -3.74
N LEU A 166 -6.24 -14.79 -4.36
CA LEU A 166 -5.01 -14.05 -4.08
C LEU A 166 -5.20 -12.54 -4.26
N LEU A 167 -5.79 -12.09 -5.37
CA LEU A 167 -6.01 -10.67 -5.63
C LEU A 167 -7.02 -10.05 -4.64
N CYS A 168 -8.08 -10.76 -4.26
CA CYS A 168 -9.03 -10.28 -3.25
C CYS A 168 -8.38 -10.22 -1.86
N THR A 169 -7.52 -11.18 -1.51
CA THR A 169 -6.74 -11.16 -0.27
C THR A 169 -5.79 -9.97 -0.25
N VAL A 170 -5.10 -9.67 -1.36
CA VAL A 170 -4.27 -8.45 -1.47
C VAL A 170 -5.11 -7.19 -1.20
N VAL A 171 -6.32 -7.05 -1.78
CA VAL A 171 -7.19 -5.91 -1.47
C VAL A 171 -7.59 -5.86 0.01
N GLY A 172 -7.91 -7.01 0.62
CA GLY A 172 -8.20 -7.10 2.05
C GLY A 172 -7.03 -6.67 2.93
N LEU A 173 -5.82 -7.13 2.62
CA LEU A 173 -4.59 -6.75 3.32
C LEU A 173 -4.25 -5.27 3.14
N MET A 174 -4.43 -4.70 1.95
CA MET A 174 -4.26 -3.26 1.72
C MET A 174 -5.23 -2.44 2.57
N LEU A 175 -6.51 -2.82 2.58
CA LEU A 175 -7.53 -2.12 3.37
C LEU A 175 -7.25 -2.22 4.88
N LEU A 176 -6.74 -3.37 5.33
CA LEU A 176 -6.34 -3.56 6.72
C LEU A 176 -5.10 -2.73 7.09
N HIS A 177 -4.05 -2.75 6.27
CA HIS A 177 -2.80 -1.99 6.48
C HIS A 177 -3.03 -0.48 6.54
N TYR A 178 -3.75 0.09 5.55
CA TYR A 178 -4.04 1.53 5.57
C TYR A 178 -5.11 1.89 6.63
N GLY A 179 -6.00 0.96 6.95
CA GLY A 179 -6.99 1.11 8.03
C GLY A 179 -6.34 1.16 9.40
N SER A 180 -5.43 0.24 9.73
CA SER A 180 -4.75 0.22 11.03
C SER A 180 -3.90 1.48 11.26
N ILE A 181 -3.15 1.94 10.25
CA ILE A 181 -2.42 3.21 10.31
C ILE A 181 -3.36 4.39 10.55
N THR A 182 -4.54 4.41 9.91
CA THR A 182 -5.52 5.48 10.11
C THR A 182 -6.13 5.44 11.51
N ILE A 183 -6.46 4.25 12.03
CA ILE A 183 -7.02 4.06 13.38
C ILE A 183 -6.03 4.46 14.47
N SER A 184 -4.72 4.19 14.29
CA SER A 184 -3.69 4.64 15.24
C SER A 184 -3.53 6.17 15.32
N LEU A 185 -4.09 6.94 14.38
CA LEU A 185 -4.13 8.40 14.48
C LEU A 185 -5.20 8.89 15.47
N TRP A 186 -6.25 8.08 15.70
CA TRP A 186 -7.36 8.43 16.60
C TRP A 186 -7.08 8.08 18.07
N HIS A 187 -6.11 7.18 18.30
CA HIS A 187 -5.68 6.74 19.62
C HIS A 187 -4.16 6.90 19.76
N PRO A 188 -3.65 8.14 19.86
CA PRO A 188 -2.24 8.39 20.07
C PRO A 188 -1.77 7.82 21.42
N ASP A 189 -0.55 7.30 21.46
CA ASP A 189 0.08 6.85 22.70
C ASP A 189 0.44 8.07 23.56
N LEU A 190 -0.25 8.23 24.69
CA LEU A 190 -0.05 9.33 25.63
C LEU A 190 1.17 9.14 26.54
N SER A 191 1.82 7.96 26.51
CA SER A 191 3.02 7.69 27.34
C SER A 191 4.30 8.33 26.79
N VAL A 192 4.33 8.67 25.49
CA VAL A 192 5.48 9.29 24.83
C VAL A 192 5.05 10.58 24.12
N PRO A 193 5.57 11.77 24.50
CA PRO A 193 5.25 13.02 23.81
C PRO A 193 5.87 13.06 22.40
N HIS A 194 5.11 12.62 21.41
CA HIS A 194 5.51 12.63 20.00
C HIS A 194 5.40 14.04 19.39
N VAL A 195 6.44 14.86 19.57
CA VAL A 195 6.55 16.22 18.97
C VAL A 195 6.48 16.21 17.43
N THR A 196 6.90 15.10 16.79
CA THR A 196 6.55 14.82 15.39
C THR A 196 6.08 13.38 15.24
N PRO A 197 5.03 13.11 14.44
CA PRO A 197 4.53 11.76 14.25
C PRO A 197 5.51 10.89 13.45
N PRO A 198 5.60 9.58 13.71
CA PRO A 198 6.42 8.66 12.92
C PRO A 198 5.93 8.63 11.46
N LEU A 199 6.84 8.32 10.52
CA LEU A 199 6.45 8.11 9.12
C LEU A 199 5.60 6.83 9.00
N PRO A 200 4.51 6.84 8.19
CA PRO A 200 3.65 5.68 8.03
C PRO A 200 4.40 4.58 7.26
N PRO A 201 4.32 3.31 7.69
CA PRO A 201 5.02 2.21 7.03
C PRO A 201 4.45 1.93 5.63
N VAL A 202 5.35 1.80 4.66
CA VAL A 202 5.00 1.38 3.29
C VAL A 202 4.43 -0.04 3.30
N LEU A 203 3.54 -0.36 2.35
CA LEU A 203 3.09 -1.73 2.19
C LEU A 203 4.24 -2.58 1.60
N ASP A 204 4.85 -3.40 2.44
CA ASP A 204 5.96 -4.30 2.14
C ASP A 204 5.87 -5.61 2.94
N TRP A 205 6.83 -6.52 2.75
CA TRP A 205 6.84 -7.80 3.45
C TRP A 205 7.04 -7.66 4.97
N ILE A 206 7.79 -6.65 5.44
CA ILE A 206 8.04 -6.43 6.86
C ILE A 206 6.75 -6.02 7.56
N SER A 207 6.03 -5.04 7.00
CA SER A 207 4.75 -4.57 7.52
C SER A 207 3.69 -5.67 7.47
N LEU A 208 3.61 -6.43 6.37
CA LEU A 208 2.71 -7.58 6.27
C LEU A 208 3.06 -8.70 7.27
N LYS A 209 4.34 -8.93 7.57
CA LYS A 209 4.76 -9.89 8.59
C LYS A 209 4.39 -9.40 9.99
N GLN A 210 4.62 -8.13 10.32
CA GLN A 210 4.22 -7.55 11.61
C GLN A 210 2.69 -7.62 11.81
N LEU A 211 1.93 -7.44 10.74
CA LEU A 211 0.48 -7.50 10.73
C LEU A 211 -0.06 -8.93 10.89
N LEU A 212 0.47 -9.90 10.13
CA LEU A 212 -0.08 -11.26 10.05
C LEU A 212 0.60 -12.28 10.97
N LEU A 213 1.87 -12.07 11.31
CA LEU A 213 2.71 -12.99 12.07
C LEU A 213 3.45 -12.26 13.22
N PRO A 214 2.72 -11.68 14.18
CA PRO A 214 3.31 -11.05 15.37
C PRO A 214 3.95 -12.09 16.31
N GLN A 215 4.80 -11.60 17.22
CA GLN A 215 5.56 -12.41 18.19
C GLN A 215 4.67 -13.30 19.08
N ALA A 216 3.43 -12.89 19.34
CA ALA A 216 2.41 -13.67 20.02
C ALA A 216 1.08 -13.59 19.25
N PHE A 217 0.40 -14.72 19.09
CA PHE A 217 -0.91 -14.79 18.47
C PHE A 217 -2.00 -14.59 19.54
N GLY A 218 -2.91 -13.65 19.31
CA GLY A 218 -3.97 -13.27 20.24
C GLY A 218 -5.28 -12.91 19.52
N ILE A 219 -6.16 -12.20 20.24
CA ILE A 219 -7.53 -11.90 19.78
C ILE A 219 -7.53 -10.92 18.60
N GLU A 220 -6.60 -9.96 18.57
CA GLU A 220 -6.43 -8.99 17.48
C GLU A 220 -6.27 -9.68 16.12
N GLN A 221 -5.46 -10.73 16.04
CA GLN A 221 -5.17 -11.43 14.79
C GLN A 221 -6.40 -12.19 14.26
N VAL A 222 -7.28 -12.66 15.16
CA VAL A 222 -8.55 -13.30 14.77
C VAL A 222 -9.48 -12.31 14.09
N TRP A 223 -9.62 -11.10 14.63
CA TRP A 223 -10.43 -10.04 14.00
C TRP A 223 -9.82 -9.57 12.67
N GLN A 224 -8.50 -9.45 12.59
CA GLN A 224 -7.80 -9.07 11.36
C GLN A 224 -8.00 -10.11 10.23
N LEU A 225 -7.82 -11.40 10.52
CA LEU A 225 -8.08 -12.47 9.55
C LEU A 225 -9.56 -12.55 9.17
N GLY A 226 -10.47 -12.39 10.14
CA GLY A 226 -11.92 -12.31 9.91
C GLY A 226 -12.31 -11.15 8.99
N PHE A 227 -11.69 -9.98 9.15
CA PHE A 227 -11.88 -8.82 8.29
C PHE A 227 -11.41 -9.08 6.85
N VAL A 228 -10.21 -9.65 6.66
CA VAL A 228 -9.71 -10.00 5.33
C VAL A 228 -10.63 -11.03 4.66
N ALA A 229 -11.07 -12.05 5.39
CA ALA A 229 -12.02 -13.05 4.88
C ALA A 229 -13.37 -12.43 4.48
N PHE A 230 -13.91 -11.51 5.29
CA PHE A 230 -15.12 -10.75 4.97
C PHE A 230 -14.96 -9.92 3.69
N VAL A 231 -13.85 -9.19 3.54
CA VAL A 231 -13.56 -8.40 2.34
C VAL A 231 -13.43 -9.28 1.09
N VAL A 232 -12.78 -10.45 1.21
CA VAL A 232 -12.69 -11.45 0.13
C VAL A 232 -14.08 -11.92 -0.29
N VAL A 233 -14.94 -12.32 0.65
CA VAL A 233 -16.31 -12.77 0.36
C VAL A 233 -17.13 -11.65 -0.30
N ALA A 234 -17.05 -10.43 0.23
CA ALA A 234 -17.70 -9.25 -0.33
C ALA A 234 -17.28 -9.00 -1.80
N LEU A 235 -15.97 -9.01 -2.08
CA LEU A 235 -15.40 -8.84 -3.42
C LEU A 235 -15.80 -9.95 -4.39
N VAL A 236 -15.91 -11.20 -3.94
CA VAL A 236 -16.39 -12.31 -4.79
C VAL A 236 -17.87 -12.14 -5.14
N ILE A 237 -18.70 -11.64 -4.22
CA ILE A 237 -20.15 -11.48 -4.43
C ILE A 237 -20.49 -10.29 -5.34
N GLN A 238 -19.88 -9.10 -5.11
CA GLN A 238 -20.17 -7.87 -5.87
C GLN A 238 -18.90 -7.04 -6.12
N PRO A 239 -17.94 -7.52 -6.93
CA PRO A 239 -16.61 -6.89 -7.06
C PRO A 239 -16.69 -5.43 -7.50
N GLN A 240 -17.64 -5.09 -8.38
CA GLN A 240 -17.74 -3.74 -8.96
C GLN A 240 -18.21 -2.68 -7.96
N PHE A 241 -19.04 -3.07 -6.99
CA PHE A 241 -19.50 -2.18 -5.92
C PHE A 241 -18.41 -2.03 -4.87
N TRP A 242 -17.90 -3.17 -4.35
CA TRP A 242 -16.93 -3.16 -3.27
C TRP A 242 -15.60 -2.53 -3.67
N LEU A 243 -15.08 -2.75 -4.88
CA LEU A 243 -13.86 -2.06 -5.34
C LEU A 243 -14.03 -0.53 -5.44
N ARG A 244 -15.23 -0.03 -5.74
CA ARG A 244 -15.51 1.43 -5.73
C ARG A 244 -15.63 1.97 -4.31
N ALA A 245 -16.30 1.24 -3.41
CA ALA A 245 -16.38 1.61 -2.00
C ALA A 245 -14.98 1.65 -1.37
N ILE A 246 -14.18 0.62 -1.59
CA ILE A 246 -12.79 0.52 -1.11
C ILE A 246 -11.91 1.61 -1.74
N ALA A 247 -12.10 1.97 -3.01
CA ALA A 247 -11.39 3.09 -3.63
C ALA A 247 -11.64 4.43 -2.90
N VAL A 248 -12.89 4.69 -2.50
CA VAL A 248 -13.24 5.89 -1.73
C VAL A 248 -12.65 5.82 -0.31
N VAL A 249 -12.79 4.67 0.38
CA VAL A 249 -12.25 4.49 1.73
C VAL A 249 -10.73 4.63 1.78
N LEU A 250 -9.98 4.02 0.85
CA LEU A 250 -8.53 4.17 0.76
C LEU A 250 -8.11 5.61 0.44
N SER A 251 -8.88 6.31 -0.41
CA SER A 251 -8.64 7.73 -0.70
C SER A 251 -8.79 8.59 0.57
N LEU A 252 -9.78 8.29 1.42
CA LEU A 252 -9.99 8.94 2.71
C LEU A 252 -8.85 8.60 3.69
N PHE A 253 -8.43 7.33 3.78
CA PHE A 253 -7.30 6.92 4.63
C PHE A 253 -6.00 7.64 4.24
N TRP A 254 -5.59 7.63 2.97
CA TRP A 254 -4.38 8.34 2.54
C TRP A 254 -4.47 9.85 2.77
N SER A 255 -5.64 10.46 2.56
CA SER A 255 -5.81 11.90 2.85
C SER A 255 -5.69 12.26 4.33
N LEU A 256 -6.23 11.44 5.24
CA LEU A 256 -6.08 11.63 6.68
C LEU A 256 -4.62 11.44 7.12
N ILE A 257 -3.95 10.40 6.62
CA ILE A 257 -2.54 10.11 6.93
C ILE A 257 -1.62 11.23 6.43
N MET A 258 -1.85 11.77 5.22
CA MET A 258 -1.06 12.89 4.69
C MET A 258 -1.34 14.20 5.45
N SER A 259 -2.60 14.45 5.81
CA SER A 259 -3.00 15.60 6.62
C SER A 259 -2.32 15.59 8.01
N TYR A 260 -2.24 14.43 8.65
CA TYR A 260 -1.56 14.27 9.94
C TYR A 260 -0.04 14.57 9.86
N GLN A 261 0.59 14.38 8.70
CA GLN A 261 2.01 14.65 8.46
C GLN A 261 2.29 16.09 8.00
N TRP A 262 1.32 17.01 8.12
CA TRP A 262 1.42 18.42 7.68
C TRP A 262 2.73 19.11 8.11
N SER A 263 3.22 18.88 9.33
CA SER A 263 4.39 19.57 9.88
C SER A 263 5.66 19.26 9.08
N ARG A 264 5.83 18.00 8.65
CA ARG A 264 6.93 17.60 7.75
C ARG A 264 6.79 18.28 6.38
N ILE A 265 5.55 18.38 5.87
CA ILE A 265 5.27 18.95 4.55
C ILE A 265 5.56 20.46 4.55
N VAL A 266 5.23 21.18 5.63
CA VAL A 266 5.62 22.58 5.80
C VAL A 266 7.15 22.73 5.90
N GLN A 267 7.80 21.91 6.72
CA GLN A 267 9.27 21.94 6.87
C GLN A 267 10.03 21.64 5.56
N TYR A 268 9.44 20.89 4.64
CA TYR A 268 9.99 20.65 3.30
C TYR A 268 10.01 21.91 2.41
N PHE A 269 8.99 22.76 2.52
CA PHE A 269 8.96 24.04 1.79
C PHE A 269 9.77 25.14 2.48
N TYR A 270 10.05 25.00 3.78
CA TYR A 270 10.85 25.93 4.57
C TYR A 270 12.01 25.22 5.31
N PRO A 271 12.95 24.58 4.59
CA PRO A 271 14.06 23.85 5.21
C PRO A 271 15.14 24.81 5.71
N THR A 272 15.78 24.46 6.84
CA THR A 272 17.00 25.13 7.31
C THR A 272 18.24 24.34 6.91
N ALA A 273 19.27 25.02 6.40
CA ALA A 273 20.55 24.37 6.08
C ALA A 273 21.33 24.09 7.37
N PHE A 274 21.97 22.92 7.45
CA PHE A 274 22.91 22.59 8.52
C PHE A 274 24.32 22.99 8.11
N PRO A 275 25.23 23.33 9.05
CA PRO A 275 26.62 23.71 8.75
C PRO A 275 27.51 22.51 8.33
N LEU A 276 26.94 21.31 8.19
CA LEU A 276 27.65 20.07 7.90
C LEU A 276 26.91 19.25 6.84
N GLU A 277 27.69 18.60 5.98
CA GLU A 277 27.24 17.60 5.01
C GLU A 277 27.61 16.20 5.49
N GLU A 278 26.79 15.20 5.18
CA GLU A 278 27.15 13.82 5.50
C GLU A 278 28.15 13.26 4.47
N PRO A 279 29.17 12.49 4.91
CA PRO A 279 30.31 12.15 4.07
C PRO A 279 30.10 10.90 3.18
N GLN A 280 28.92 10.29 3.16
CA GLN A 280 28.64 9.09 2.34
C GLN A 280 28.06 9.45 0.97
N PHE A 281 27.18 10.44 0.87
CA PHE A 281 26.64 10.93 -0.40
C PHE A 281 26.94 12.41 -0.69
N GLY A 282 27.53 13.14 0.27
CA GLY A 282 27.85 14.56 0.08
C GLY A 282 26.59 15.43 0.05
N HIS A 283 25.55 15.03 0.78
CA HIS A 283 24.33 15.83 0.91
C HIS A 283 24.32 16.57 2.25
N ASN A 284 23.85 17.82 2.23
CA ASN A 284 23.59 18.57 3.46
C ASN A 284 22.60 17.80 4.37
N ILE A 285 22.82 17.82 5.69
CA ILE A 285 21.97 17.07 6.64
C ILE A 285 20.48 17.48 6.54
N SER A 286 20.18 18.71 6.10
CA SER A 286 18.82 19.18 5.77
C SER A 286 18.06 18.31 4.75
N PHE A 287 18.77 17.62 3.85
CA PHE A 287 18.15 16.65 2.95
C PHE A 287 17.51 15.50 3.74
N TYR A 288 18.21 14.97 4.73
CA TYR A 288 17.77 13.83 5.53
C TYR A 288 16.69 14.19 6.55
N VAL A 289 16.73 15.41 7.09
CA VAL A 289 15.74 15.90 8.07
C VAL A 289 14.44 16.36 7.40
N PHE A 290 14.52 17.11 6.29
CA PHE A 290 13.35 17.80 5.71
C PHE A 290 12.88 17.21 4.36
N ASN A 291 13.81 16.77 3.50
CA ASN A 291 13.47 16.34 2.14
C ASN A 291 13.09 14.86 2.06
N LEU A 292 13.98 13.98 2.55
CA LEU A 292 13.82 12.53 2.49
C LEU A 292 12.50 12.01 3.11
N PRO A 293 11.97 12.57 4.23
CA PRO A 293 10.67 12.16 4.77
C PRO A 293 9.51 12.42 3.80
N ILE A 294 9.52 13.51 3.02
CA ILE A 294 8.44 13.80 2.06
C ILE A 294 8.50 12.88 0.85
N TRP A 295 9.69 12.58 0.36
CA TRP A 295 9.85 11.56 -0.68
C TRP A 295 9.37 10.17 -0.21
N GLN A 296 9.54 9.84 1.08
CA GLN A 296 8.99 8.62 1.66
C GLN A 296 7.45 8.63 1.77
N LEU A 297 6.85 9.77 2.14
CA LEU A 297 5.38 9.92 2.11
C LEU A 297 4.81 9.78 0.68
N LEU A 298 5.55 10.27 -0.32
CA LEU A 298 5.19 10.14 -1.72
C LEU A 298 5.26 8.67 -2.20
N ASP A 299 6.31 7.92 -1.84
CA ASP A 299 6.42 6.46 -2.08
C ASP A 299 5.28 5.69 -1.40
N PHE A 300 5.00 5.98 -0.12
CA PHE A 300 3.89 5.39 0.63
C PHE A 300 2.54 5.57 -0.08
N TRP A 301 2.24 6.81 -0.52
CA TRP A 301 0.98 7.15 -1.17
C TRP A 301 0.87 6.56 -2.58
N LEU A 302 1.87 6.82 -3.44
CA LEU A 302 1.87 6.32 -4.81
C LEU A 302 1.89 4.79 -4.86
N GLY A 303 2.62 4.13 -3.95
CA GLY A 303 2.72 2.67 -3.88
C GLY A 303 1.36 2.04 -3.62
N GLY A 304 0.62 2.57 -2.63
CA GLY A 304 -0.75 2.14 -2.36
C GLY A 304 -1.70 2.43 -3.51
N LEU A 305 -1.64 3.65 -4.06
CA LEU A 305 -2.52 4.12 -5.13
C LEU A 305 -2.37 3.29 -6.42
N CYS A 306 -1.13 3.08 -6.88
CA CYS A 306 -0.85 2.33 -8.10
C CYS A 306 -1.09 0.83 -7.93
N LEU A 307 -0.74 0.23 -6.78
CA LEU A 307 -0.95 -1.19 -6.52
C LEU A 307 -2.45 -1.53 -6.45
N PHE A 308 -3.23 -0.77 -5.67
CA PHE A 308 -4.67 -1.01 -5.57
C PHE A 308 -5.36 -0.76 -6.92
N GLY A 309 -4.98 0.31 -7.64
CA GLY A 309 -5.49 0.60 -8.98
C GLY A 309 -5.27 -0.55 -9.96
N LEU A 310 -4.05 -1.12 -10.00
CA LEU A 310 -3.73 -2.28 -10.84
C LEU A 310 -4.54 -3.52 -10.43
N VAL A 311 -4.50 -3.91 -9.16
CA VAL A 311 -5.18 -5.11 -8.64
C VAL A 311 -6.69 -5.04 -8.87
N ALA A 312 -7.33 -3.91 -8.57
CA ALA A 312 -8.76 -3.72 -8.75
C ALA A 312 -9.20 -3.79 -10.23
N VAL A 313 -8.40 -3.23 -11.15
CA VAL A 313 -8.66 -3.33 -12.59
C VAL A 313 -8.48 -4.77 -13.10
N VAL A 314 -7.47 -5.51 -12.62
CA VAL A 314 -7.30 -6.94 -12.94
C VAL A 314 -8.53 -7.75 -12.47
N ILE A 315 -9.02 -7.54 -11.25
CA ILE A 315 -10.24 -8.21 -10.74
C ILE A 315 -11.47 -7.92 -11.62
N ILE A 316 -11.68 -6.66 -12.05
CA ILE A 316 -12.79 -6.30 -12.96
C ILE A 316 -12.69 -7.02 -14.31
N TYR A 317 -11.47 -7.20 -14.83
CA TYR A 317 -11.28 -7.89 -16.10
C TYR A 317 -11.41 -9.42 -15.99
N LEU A 318 -10.84 -10.04 -14.95
CA LEU A 318 -10.97 -11.49 -14.67
C LEU A 318 -12.43 -11.91 -14.43
N THR A 319 -13.24 -11.05 -13.80
CA THR A 319 -14.68 -11.28 -13.56
C THR A 319 -15.58 -10.92 -14.76
N SER A 320 -15.02 -10.37 -15.84
CA SER A 320 -15.80 -9.98 -17.02
C SER A 320 -16.27 -11.19 -17.86
N GLY A 321 -17.25 -10.96 -18.75
CA GLY A 321 -17.66 -11.96 -19.74
C GLY A 321 -18.32 -13.25 -19.20
N ASN A 322 -18.76 -13.27 -17.94
CA ASN A 322 -19.18 -14.48 -17.19
C ASN A 322 -18.05 -15.52 -16.95
N SER A 323 -16.78 -15.10 -16.91
CA SER A 323 -15.64 -16.04 -16.80
C SER A 323 -15.71 -16.96 -15.57
N LEU A 324 -16.23 -16.47 -14.43
CA LEU A 324 -16.48 -17.31 -13.25
C LEU A 324 -17.60 -18.33 -13.49
N SER A 325 -18.78 -17.90 -13.98
CA SER A 325 -19.92 -18.78 -14.22
C SER A 325 -19.70 -19.80 -15.35
N GLN A 326 -18.78 -19.52 -16.28
CA GLN A 326 -18.35 -20.44 -17.33
C GLN A 326 -17.13 -21.29 -16.94
N GLY A 327 -16.56 -21.08 -15.75
CA GLY A 327 -15.36 -21.77 -15.28
C GLY A 327 -14.12 -21.58 -16.17
N LYS A 328 -14.07 -20.51 -16.96
CA LYS A 328 -12.97 -20.23 -17.88
C LYS A 328 -12.85 -18.74 -18.20
N PHE A 329 -11.65 -18.21 -18.02
CA PHE A 329 -11.27 -16.89 -18.53
C PHE A 329 -10.70 -17.05 -19.96
N GLN A 330 -11.24 -16.30 -20.91
CA GLN A 330 -10.89 -16.42 -22.34
C GLN A 330 -9.65 -15.60 -22.74
N GLY A 331 -9.04 -14.89 -21.79
CA GLY A 331 -7.91 -13.99 -22.03
C GLY A 331 -8.31 -12.50 -22.07
N PHE A 332 -7.33 -11.63 -21.91
CA PHE A 332 -7.51 -10.18 -21.99
C PHE A 332 -7.64 -9.71 -23.45
N SER A 333 -8.46 -8.69 -23.68
CA SER A 333 -8.52 -7.98 -24.96
C SER A 333 -7.33 -7.01 -25.12
N HIS A 334 -7.05 -6.57 -26.36
CA HIS A 334 -5.99 -5.61 -26.66
C HIS A 334 -6.12 -4.31 -25.84
N ASN A 335 -7.33 -3.77 -25.71
CA ASN A 335 -7.57 -2.54 -24.93
C ASN A 335 -7.44 -2.78 -23.42
N GLN A 336 -7.84 -3.96 -22.92
CA GLN A 336 -7.64 -4.35 -21.52
C GLN A 336 -6.15 -4.42 -21.20
N LEU A 337 -5.35 -5.05 -22.07
CA LEU A 337 -3.89 -5.10 -21.92
C LEU A 337 -3.24 -3.72 -21.99
N ARG A 338 -3.65 -2.82 -22.88
CA ARG A 338 -3.13 -1.42 -22.89
C ARG A 338 -3.34 -0.74 -21.54
N HIS A 339 -4.54 -0.88 -20.97
CA HIS A 339 -4.85 -0.31 -19.66
C HIS A 339 -4.00 -0.94 -18.54
N LEU A 340 -3.83 -2.27 -18.54
CA LEU A 340 -2.98 -2.98 -17.57
C LEU A 340 -1.49 -2.63 -17.71
N PHE A 341 -0.97 -2.45 -18.92
CA PHE A 341 0.40 -1.98 -19.13
C PHE A 341 0.58 -0.54 -18.64
N GLY A 342 -0.40 0.35 -18.83
CA GLY A 342 -0.33 1.72 -18.29
C GLY A 342 -0.27 1.74 -16.76
N LEU A 343 -1.15 0.98 -16.10
CA LEU A 343 -1.14 0.85 -14.64
C LEU A 343 0.11 0.14 -14.10
N SER A 344 0.59 -0.90 -14.79
CA SER A 344 1.83 -1.59 -14.44
C SER A 344 3.06 -0.71 -14.64
N SER A 345 3.04 0.18 -15.65
CA SER A 345 4.08 1.18 -15.85
C SER A 345 4.12 2.17 -14.69
N ALA A 346 2.97 2.70 -14.27
CA ALA A 346 2.91 3.61 -13.12
C ALA A 346 3.44 2.93 -11.85
N LEU A 347 3.00 1.70 -11.55
CA LEU A 347 3.52 0.92 -10.42
C LEU A 347 5.04 0.68 -10.51
N ALA A 348 5.55 0.34 -11.70
CA ALA A 348 6.98 0.12 -11.91
C ALA A 348 7.82 1.40 -11.77
N VAL A 349 7.29 2.58 -12.13
CA VAL A 349 7.93 3.88 -11.81
C VAL A 349 8.00 4.09 -10.30
N THR A 350 6.92 3.80 -9.56
CA THR A 350 6.91 3.93 -8.10
C THR A 350 7.90 2.97 -7.44
N VAL A 351 8.01 1.74 -7.94
CA VAL A 351 9.03 0.77 -7.47
C VAL A 351 10.45 1.26 -7.78
N ALA A 352 10.70 1.78 -8.99
CA ALA A 352 12.01 2.36 -9.34
C ALA A 352 12.39 3.54 -8.42
N PHE A 353 11.42 4.38 -8.09
CA PHE A 353 11.57 5.50 -7.18
C PHE A 353 11.81 5.05 -5.72
N ARG A 354 11.11 4.01 -5.25
CA ARG A 354 11.35 3.37 -3.94
C ARG A 354 12.79 2.90 -3.82
N GLU A 355 13.29 2.13 -4.80
CA GLU A 355 14.66 1.61 -4.77
C GLU A 355 15.71 2.72 -4.87
N TRP A 356 15.43 3.79 -5.61
CA TRP A 356 16.26 4.98 -5.61
C TRP A 356 16.33 5.64 -4.22
N LEU A 357 15.19 5.78 -3.53
CA LEU A 357 15.15 6.28 -2.14
C LEU A 357 15.85 5.34 -1.16
N SER A 358 15.73 4.02 -1.34
CA SER A 358 16.37 3.02 -0.47
C SER A 358 17.89 3.17 -0.40
N ARG A 359 18.53 3.82 -1.37
CA ARG A 359 19.96 4.20 -1.34
C ARG A 359 20.27 5.18 -0.20
N TYR A 360 19.43 6.20 -0.02
CA TYR A 360 19.59 7.21 1.04
C TYR A 360 19.13 6.68 2.41
N LYS A 361 18.15 5.76 2.43
CA LYS A 361 17.68 5.10 3.66
C LYS A 361 18.77 4.25 4.34
N LEU A 362 19.87 3.90 3.65
CA LEU A 362 20.99 3.14 4.23
C LEU A 362 21.63 3.85 5.44
N LEU A 363 21.57 5.19 5.52
CA LEU A 363 22.05 5.94 6.69
C LEU A 363 21.20 5.72 7.97
N TYR A 364 20.09 5.00 7.89
CA TYR A 364 19.28 4.56 9.04
C TYR A 364 19.27 3.03 9.20
N SER A 365 20.19 2.32 8.53
CA SER A 365 20.28 0.87 8.59
C SER A 365 20.57 0.38 10.02
N PRO A 366 19.82 -0.61 10.54
CA PRO A 366 20.09 -1.27 11.82
C PRO A 366 20.96 -2.53 11.66
N ARG A 367 21.63 -2.72 10.51
CA ARG A 367 22.29 -3.99 10.15
C ARG A 367 23.63 -4.23 10.87
N GLY A 368 24.38 -3.18 11.15
CA GLY A 368 25.73 -3.26 11.74
C GLY A 368 25.76 -3.05 13.26
N VAL A 369 26.97 -3.01 13.82
CA VAL A 369 27.23 -2.76 15.25
C VAL A 369 26.68 -1.41 15.73
N SER A 370 26.57 -0.42 14.82
CA SER A 370 25.95 0.88 15.05
C SER A 370 24.87 1.14 14.01
N TYR A 371 23.83 1.91 14.38
CA TYR A 371 22.91 2.48 13.40
C TYR A 371 23.65 3.35 12.37
N GLY A 372 23.36 3.13 11.09
CA GLY A 372 24.00 3.81 9.97
C GLY A 372 24.43 2.85 8.87
N ALA A 373 24.86 3.39 7.73
CA ALA A 373 25.28 2.56 6.59
C ALA A 373 26.58 1.81 6.92
N SER A 374 26.48 0.49 7.05
CA SER A 374 27.58 -0.44 7.35
C SER A 374 28.37 -0.84 6.09
N TYR A 375 29.46 -1.61 6.25
CA TYR A 375 30.23 -2.20 5.15
C TYR A 375 29.35 -2.86 4.08
N THR A 376 28.41 -3.72 4.50
CA THR A 376 27.52 -4.42 3.57
C THR A 376 26.55 -3.45 2.89
N ASP A 377 26.11 -2.41 3.60
CA ASP A 377 25.20 -1.43 3.03
C ASP A 377 25.87 -0.60 1.94
N VAL A 378 27.07 -0.10 2.21
CA VAL A 378 27.81 0.79 1.30
C VAL A 378 28.36 0.03 0.08
N ASN A 379 28.94 -1.15 0.29
CA ASN A 379 29.60 -1.89 -0.81
C ASN A 379 28.61 -2.75 -1.63
N ILE A 380 27.55 -3.27 -1.01
CA ILE A 380 26.62 -4.22 -1.64
C ILE A 380 25.23 -3.61 -1.83
N GLN A 381 24.56 -3.23 -0.74
CA GLN A 381 23.15 -2.81 -0.79
C GLN A 381 22.95 -1.56 -1.67
N LEU A 382 23.87 -0.58 -1.61
CA LEU A 382 23.82 0.62 -2.44
C LEU A 382 23.83 0.29 -3.94
N SER A 383 24.73 -0.61 -4.35
CA SER A 383 24.85 -1.08 -5.74
C SER A 383 23.61 -1.86 -6.18
N VAL A 384 23.09 -2.72 -5.30
CA VAL A 384 21.87 -3.50 -5.53
C VAL A 384 20.64 -2.61 -5.69
N ASN A 385 20.40 -1.69 -4.75
CA ASN A 385 19.27 -0.76 -4.80
C ASN A 385 19.33 0.13 -6.06
N THR A 386 20.54 0.55 -6.46
CA THR A 386 20.77 1.28 -7.72
C THR A 386 20.42 0.41 -8.95
N GLY A 387 20.86 -0.85 -8.98
CA GLY A 387 20.54 -1.78 -10.06
C GLY A 387 19.06 -2.13 -10.16
N LEU A 388 18.38 -2.37 -9.03
CA LEU A 388 16.94 -2.60 -8.95
C LEU A 388 16.14 -1.38 -9.42
N SER A 389 16.54 -0.16 -9.01
CA SER A 389 15.93 1.08 -9.47
C SER A 389 16.00 1.23 -11.01
N ILE A 390 17.17 1.00 -11.60
CA ILE A 390 17.37 1.05 -13.06
C ILE A 390 16.57 -0.06 -13.77
N LEU A 391 16.53 -1.27 -13.21
CA LEU A 391 15.76 -2.40 -13.76
C LEU A 391 14.25 -2.12 -13.74
N ALA A 392 13.72 -1.62 -12.61
CA ALA A 392 12.32 -1.23 -12.49
C ALA A 392 11.96 -0.10 -13.46
N LEU A 393 12.85 0.90 -13.63
CA LEU A 393 12.64 1.99 -14.59
C LEU A 393 12.65 1.49 -16.04
N ALA A 394 13.55 0.57 -16.39
CA ALA A 394 13.56 -0.07 -17.70
C ALA A 394 12.28 -0.86 -17.97
N ILE A 395 11.78 -1.62 -16.99
CA ILE A 395 10.50 -2.34 -17.06
C ILE A 395 9.33 -1.34 -17.21
N ALA A 396 9.35 -0.22 -16.49
CA ALA A 396 8.36 0.84 -16.60
C ALA A 396 8.32 1.43 -18.01
N ILE A 397 9.48 1.79 -18.58
CA ILE A 397 9.59 2.30 -19.96
C ILE A 397 9.09 1.27 -20.98
N LEU A 398 9.41 -0.02 -20.78
CA LEU A 398 8.88 -1.10 -21.63
C LEU A 398 7.36 -1.19 -21.56
N PHE A 399 6.75 -1.13 -20.36
CA PHE A 399 5.29 -1.11 -20.21
C PHE A 399 4.65 0.17 -20.78
N LEU A 400 5.28 1.33 -20.62
CA LEU A 400 4.81 2.59 -21.21
C LEU A 400 4.82 2.51 -22.75
N SER A 401 5.90 2.01 -23.35
CA SER A 401 6.00 1.84 -24.80
C SER A 401 4.92 0.90 -25.36
N ARG A 402 4.57 -0.16 -24.63
CA ARG A 402 3.46 -1.08 -24.97
C ARG A 402 2.12 -0.36 -24.91
N THR A 403 1.93 0.52 -23.93
CA THR A 403 0.70 1.31 -23.76
C THR A 403 0.50 2.29 -24.92
N ILE A 404 1.55 3.04 -25.29
CA ILE A 404 1.51 4.08 -26.32
C ILE A 404 1.49 3.49 -27.73
N PHE A 405 2.54 2.77 -28.14
CA PHE A 405 2.78 2.42 -29.55
C PHE A 405 2.11 1.12 -30.01
N TRP A 406 1.62 0.28 -29.08
CA TRP A 406 0.93 -0.98 -29.33
C TRP A 406 1.45 -1.84 -30.51
N PHE A 407 2.64 -2.43 -30.34
CA PHE A 407 3.20 -3.37 -31.31
C PHE A 407 2.33 -4.64 -31.46
N ARG A 408 1.50 -4.69 -32.52
CA ARG A 408 0.57 -5.81 -32.84
C ARG A 408 1.23 -7.19 -33.03
N SER A 409 2.56 -7.25 -33.16
CA SER A 409 3.30 -8.45 -33.57
C SER A 409 3.39 -9.57 -32.52
N LEU A 410 3.39 -9.25 -31.22
CA LEU A 410 3.68 -10.27 -30.18
C LEU A 410 2.44 -11.07 -29.74
N LYS A 411 2.29 -12.28 -30.28
CA LYS A 411 1.23 -13.28 -29.97
C LYS A 411 1.19 -13.80 -28.51
N LYS A 412 2.02 -13.27 -27.60
CA LYS A 412 2.14 -13.71 -26.18
C LYS A 412 2.08 -12.55 -25.17
N THR A 413 1.49 -11.40 -25.52
CA THR A 413 1.64 -10.13 -24.78
C THR A 413 1.35 -10.20 -23.28
N GLY A 414 0.32 -10.94 -22.84
CA GLY A 414 -0.03 -11.04 -21.42
C GLY A 414 1.02 -11.75 -20.56
N TRP A 415 1.73 -12.74 -21.10
CA TRP A 415 2.81 -13.44 -20.40
C TRP A 415 4.06 -12.57 -20.20
N VAL A 416 4.27 -11.55 -21.05
CA VAL A 416 5.41 -10.62 -20.92
C VAL A 416 5.30 -9.80 -19.63
N MET A 417 4.09 -9.35 -19.26
CA MET A 417 3.87 -8.58 -18.03
C MET A 417 4.18 -9.42 -16.78
N ILE A 418 3.70 -10.66 -16.74
CA ILE A 418 3.96 -11.61 -15.65
C ILE A 418 5.45 -11.96 -15.60
N GLY A 419 6.07 -12.21 -16.76
CA GLY A 419 7.50 -12.54 -16.86
C GLY A 419 8.42 -11.42 -16.39
N LEU A 420 8.15 -10.16 -16.77
CA LEU A 420 8.97 -9.02 -16.34
C LEU A 420 8.85 -8.75 -14.83
N TRP A 421 7.63 -8.78 -14.27
CA TRP A 421 7.46 -8.69 -12.81
C TRP A 421 8.08 -9.90 -12.08
N GLY A 422 7.96 -11.11 -12.63
CA GLY A 422 8.59 -12.31 -12.07
C GLY A 422 10.11 -12.23 -12.04
N VAL A 423 10.73 -11.76 -13.13
CA VAL A 423 12.18 -11.49 -13.18
C VAL A 423 12.57 -10.43 -12.16
N TYR A 424 11.83 -9.31 -12.08
CA TYR A 424 12.09 -8.26 -11.10
C TYR A 424 12.09 -8.81 -9.67
N LEU A 425 11.01 -9.50 -9.26
CA LEU A 425 10.86 -10.06 -7.92
C LEU A 425 11.91 -11.13 -7.59
N VAL A 426 12.36 -11.93 -8.56
CA VAL A 426 13.46 -12.89 -8.37
C VAL A 426 14.79 -12.17 -8.16
N VAL A 427 15.07 -11.11 -8.93
CA VAL A 427 16.29 -10.30 -8.75
C VAL A 427 16.24 -9.54 -7.42
N GLU A 428 15.09 -8.99 -7.02
CA GLU A 428 14.89 -8.36 -5.71
C GLU A 428 15.11 -9.34 -4.55
N LEU A 429 14.57 -10.56 -4.63
CA LEU A 429 14.78 -11.58 -3.60
C LEU A 429 16.26 -12.02 -3.50
N VAL A 430 16.91 -12.28 -4.63
CA VAL A 430 18.28 -12.80 -4.65
C VAL A 430 19.29 -11.68 -4.37
N ALA A 431 19.27 -10.59 -5.14
CA ALA A 431 20.22 -9.49 -4.99
C ALA A 431 19.86 -8.57 -3.81
N GLY A 432 18.58 -8.26 -3.60
CA GLY A 432 18.10 -7.36 -2.54
C GLY A 432 18.20 -7.95 -1.13
N ALA A 433 17.85 -9.23 -0.96
CA ALA A 433 17.85 -9.88 0.35
C ALA A 433 18.97 -10.92 0.52
N ALA A 434 19.11 -11.90 -0.38
CA ALA A 434 20.03 -13.02 -0.14
C ALA A 434 21.52 -12.62 -0.19
N VAL A 435 21.94 -11.83 -1.19
CA VAL A 435 23.36 -11.44 -1.37
C VAL A 435 23.89 -10.56 -0.22
N PRO A 436 23.22 -9.48 0.23
CA PRO A 436 23.68 -8.70 1.38
C PRO A 436 23.74 -9.52 2.67
N ASN A 437 22.76 -10.38 2.92
CA ASN A 437 22.81 -11.27 4.09
C ASN A 437 23.99 -12.25 4.00
N PHE A 438 24.27 -12.81 2.82
CA PHE A 438 25.44 -13.67 2.63
C PHE A 438 26.75 -12.91 2.91
N VAL A 439 26.92 -11.69 2.37
CA VAL A 439 28.13 -10.88 2.62
C VAL A 439 28.26 -10.51 4.10
N GLN A 440 27.17 -10.15 4.79
CA GLN A 440 27.22 -9.86 6.23
C GLN A 440 27.70 -11.07 7.04
N HIS A 441 27.10 -12.25 6.83
CA HIS A 441 27.40 -13.43 7.65
C HIS A 441 28.74 -14.10 7.31
N PHE A 442 29.15 -14.13 6.04
CA PHE A 442 30.34 -14.89 5.61
C PHE A 442 31.57 -14.04 5.31
N ILE A 443 31.45 -12.71 5.17
CA ILE A 443 32.57 -11.81 4.85
C ILE A 443 32.79 -10.73 5.91
N VAL A 444 31.71 -10.17 6.48
CA VAL A 444 31.80 -9.11 7.50
C VAL A 444 31.96 -9.69 8.90
N GLN A 445 30.97 -10.44 9.40
CA GLN A 445 30.96 -10.97 10.78
C GLN A 445 32.24 -11.72 11.20
N PRO A 446 32.91 -12.53 10.34
CA PRO A 446 34.15 -13.21 10.73
C PRO A 446 35.34 -12.28 11.04
N ASN A 447 35.30 -11.02 10.60
CA ASN A 447 36.29 -9.99 10.91
C ASN A 447 35.62 -8.61 10.97
N GLU A 448 34.57 -8.51 11.78
CA GLU A 448 33.64 -7.37 11.76
C GLU A 448 34.35 -6.05 12.09
N LEU A 449 35.24 -6.03 13.10
CA LEU A 449 35.96 -4.83 13.49
C LEU A 449 36.79 -4.25 12.33
N ALA A 450 37.52 -5.08 11.58
CA ALA A 450 38.35 -4.57 10.47
C ALA A 450 37.51 -4.11 9.26
N ARG A 451 36.35 -4.74 9.02
CA ARG A 451 35.44 -4.39 7.92
C ARG A 451 34.59 -3.17 8.24
N GLU A 452 34.10 -3.06 9.46
CA GLU A 452 33.19 -1.99 9.88
C GLU A 452 33.91 -0.73 10.41
N ARG A 453 35.22 -0.82 10.70
CA ARG A 453 36.05 0.29 11.23
C ARG A 453 35.75 1.69 10.64
N PRO A 454 35.83 1.94 9.32
CA PRO A 454 35.63 3.28 8.78
C PRO A 454 34.19 3.79 8.98
N TYR A 455 33.20 2.90 9.03
CA TYR A 455 31.81 3.26 9.26
C TYR A 455 31.55 3.54 10.74
N ILE A 456 32.19 2.78 11.64
CA ILE A 456 32.18 3.04 13.09
C ILE A 456 32.88 4.36 13.42
N GLU A 457 34.07 4.62 12.87
CA GLU A 457 34.81 5.88 13.07
C GLU A 457 33.99 7.10 12.59
N ARG A 458 33.32 6.98 11.44
CA ARG A 458 32.36 7.99 10.95
C ARG A 458 31.19 8.19 11.91
N SER A 459 30.56 7.10 12.39
CA SER A 459 29.43 7.19 13.32
C SER A 459 29.83 7.84 14.65
N ILE A 460 31.03 7.54 15.16
CA ILE A 460 31.59 8.19 16.36
C ILE A 460 31.80 9.68 16.12
N ALA A 461 32.43 10.07 14.99
CA ALA A 461 32.69 11.47 14.67
C ALA A 461 31.39 12.29 14.55
N LEU A 462 30.38 11.78 13.82
CA LEU A 462 29.10 12.44 13.64
C LEU A 462 28.27 12.49 14.94
N THR A 463 28.29 11.42 15.75
CA THR A 463 27.62 11.43 17.06
C THR A 463 28.26 12.45 18.00
N ARG A 464 29.60 12.53 18.04
CA ARG A 464 30.31 13.53 18.86
C ARG A 464 30.03 14.95 18.39
N ALA A 465 29.91 15.19 17.08
CA ALA A 465 29.52 16.50 16.55
C ALA A 465 28.06 16.85 16.88
N ALA A 466 27.13 15.89 16.76
CA ALA A 466 25.69 16.12 17.00
C ALA A 466 25.35 16.43 18.47
N PHE A 467 26.09 15.85 19.42
CA PHE A 467 25.92 16.06 20.87
C PHE A 467 26.95 17.03 21.48
N ASP A 468 27.71 17.76 20.66
CA ASP A 468 28.83 18.65 21.05
C ASP A 468 29.85 18.03 22.03
N LEU A 469 30.07 16.71 21.93
CA LEU A 469 31.00 15.96 22.79
C LEU A 469 32.48 16.22 22.47
N ASN A 470 32.75 17.10 21.50
CA ASN A 470 34.09 17.58 21.18
C ASN A 470 34.53 18.73 22.08
N ASN A 471 33.59 19.46 22.70
CA ASN A 471 33.87 20.60 23.57
C ASN A 471 33.44 20.32 25.03
N ILE A 472 33.94 19.21 25.59
CA ILE A 472 33.62 18.79 26.97
C ILE A 472 34.71 19.21 27.97
N GLU A 473 34.30 19.91 29.02
CA GLU A 473 35.19 20.24 30.14
C GLU A 473 35.29 19.04 31.11
N VAL A 474 36.35 18.24 30.98
CA VAL A 474 36.58 17.08 31.85
C VAL A 474 37.17 17.54 33.19
N LYS A 475 36.29 17.77 34.18
CA LYS A 475 36.69 18.05 35.56
C LYS A 475 37.04 16.76 36.29
N ALA A 476 38.34 16.48 36.44
CA ALA A 476 38.83 15.43 37.32
C ALA A 476 38.57 15.81 38.78
N PHE A 477 37.57 15.19 39.41
CA PHE A 477 37.33 15.34 40.85
C PHE A 477 38.36 14.52 41.63
N ASN A 478 39.40 15.20 42.14
CA ASN A 478 40.40 14.60 43.01
C ASN A 478 40.17 15.09 44.45
N PRO A 479 39.60 14.26 45.36
CA PRO A 479 39.30 14.68 46.72
C PRO A 479 40.59 14.77 47.57
N GLU A 480 41.17 15.96 47.67
CA GLU A 480 42.42 16.22 48.43
C GLU A 480 42.27 16.18 49.97
N GLY A 481 41.10 15.84 50.50
CA GLY A 481 40.84 15.75 51.96
C GLY A 481 40.84 17.09 52.72
N LYS A 482 41.05 18.22 52.04
CA LYS A 482 41.07 19.57 52.61
C LYS A 482 39.65 20.13 52.79
N LEU A 483 38.93 19.63 53.78
CA LEU A 483 37.59 20.13 54.16
C LEU A 483 37.70 21.04 55.41
N THR A 484 37.15 22.24 55.32
CA THR A 484 37.01 23.16 56.47
C THR A 484 35.73 22.88 57.26
N ARG A 485 35.69 23.31 58.53
CA ARG A 485 34.47 23.18 59.35
C ARG A 485 33.30 24.03 58.83
N SER A 486 33.58 25.16 58.17
CA SER A 486 32.59 26.00 57.50
C SER A 486 31.93 25.27 56.33
N GLU A 487 32.71 24.69 55.42
CA GLU A 487 32.19 23.95 54.26
C GLU A 487 31.36 22.73 54.69
N LEU A 488 31.76 22.05 55.79
CA LEU A 488 30.98 20.95 56.36
C LEU A 488 29.65 21.44 56.96
N ALA A 489 29.64 22.59 57.65
CA ALA A 489 28.42 23.15 58.22
C ALA A 489 27.42 23.63 57.15
N GLU A 490 27.93 24.24 56.06
CA GLU A 490 27.14 24.65 54.90
C GLU A 490 26.52 23.46 54.13
N ASN A 491 27.11 22.26 54.26
CA ASN A 491 26.71 21.05 53.54
C ASN A 491 26.12 19.95 54.45
N ASP A 492 25.57 20.29 55.63
CA ASP A 492 24.99 19.35 56.59
C ASP A 492 23.94 18.39 55.95
N LEU A 493 23.10 18.89 55.03
CA LEU A 493 22.14 18.05 54.28
C LEU A 493 22.82 17.00 53.39
N THR A 494 23.96 17.32 52.78
CA THR A 494 24.78 16.36 52.04
C THR A 494 25.36 15.34 53.00
N ILE A 495 25.98 15.79 54.10
CA ILE A 495 26.62 14.93 55.11
C ILE A 495 25.64 13.90 55.70
N ARG A 496 24.44 14.33 56.11
CA ARG A 496 23.38 13.45 56.65
C ARG A 496 22.82 12.43 55.65
N ASN A 497 23.16 12.59 54.37
CA ASN A 497 22.72 11.73 53.28
C ASN A 497 23.90 11.18 52.45
N ILE A 498 25.15 11.26 52.95
CA ILE A 498 26.29 10.62 52.30
C ILE A 498 26.00 9.12 52.18
N ARG A 499 25.95 8.66 50.94
CA ARG A 499 25.81 7.25 50.62
C ARG A 499 27.19 6.60 50.75
N LEU A 500 27.32 5.63 51.65
CA LEU A 500 28.53 4.82 51.76
C LEU A 500 28.78 3.96 50.50
N TRP A 501 27.72 3.70 49.73
CA TRP A 501 27.73 2.92 48.50
C TRP A 501 26.79 3.54 47.44
N ASP A 502 27.23 3.63 46.18
CA ASP A 502 26.33 3.90 45.04
C ASP A 502 25.76 2.57 44.52
N THR A 503 24.46 2.56 44.22
CA THR A 503 23.74 1.37 43.76
C THR A 503 24.17 0.93 42.36
N ARG A 504 24.61 1.85 41.49
CA ARG A 504 24.98 1.52 40.11
C ARG A 504 26.26 0.69 40.03
N PRO A 505 27.40 1.05 40.67
CA PRO A 505 28.57 0.19 40.73
C PRO A 505 28.31 -1.15 41.42
N ILE A 506 27.58 -1.18 42.55
CA ILE A 506 27.24 -2.43 43.25
C ILE A 506 26.41 -3.35 42.35
N LEU A 507 25.36 -2.83 41.71
CA LEU A 507 24.48 -3.62 40.86
C LEU A 507 25.23 -4.17 39.64
N GLN A 508 26.12 -3.38 39.04
CA GLN A 508 26.99 -3.83 37.96
C GLN A 508 27.97 -4.92 38.44
N THR A 509 28.57 -4.75 39.62
CA THR A 509 29.52 -5.71 40.21
C THR A 509 28.83 -7.03 40.61
N ASN A 510 27.64 -6.97 41.21
CA ASN A 510 26.85 -8.16 41.55
C ASN A 510 26.38 -8.91 40.30
N ARG A 511 25.98 -8.19 39.24
CA ARG A 511 25.70 -8.78 37.91
C ARG A 511 26.95 -9.36 37.24
N GLN A 512 28.16 -8.97 37.62
CA GLN A 512 29.40 -9.56 37.08
C GLN A 512 29.90 -10.75 37.91
N LEU A 513 29.82 -10.69 39.24
CA LEU A 513 30.38 -11.68 40.16
C LEU A 513 29.38 -12.77 40.58
N GLN A 514 28.09 -12.45 40.69
CA GLN A 514 27.05 -13.36 41.23
C GLN A 514 25.99 -13.76 40.19
N GLN A 515 26.05 -13.26 38.96
CA GLN A 515 25.21 -13.72 37.86
C GLN A 515 25.71 -15.08 37.32
N ILE A 516 25.48 -16.14 38.10
CA ILE A 516 25.94 -17.50 37.82
C ILE A 516 25.25 -18.08 36.55
N ARG A 517 24.13 -17.51 36.10
CA ARG A 517 23.37 -17.92 34.91
C ARG A 517 22.83 -16.71 34.15
N LEU A 518 22.82 -16.77 32.82
CA LEU A 518 22.42 -15.67 31.93
C LEU A 518 20.95 -15.23 32.09
N TYR A 519 20.06 -16.11 32.57
CA TYR A 519 18.64 -15.80 32.80
C TYR A 519 18.34 -15.25 34.21
N TYR A 520 19.32 -15.20 35.11
CA TYR A 520 19.17 -14.62 36.44
C TYR A 520 19.83 -13.24 36.45
N GLN A 521 19.08 -12.19 36.77
CA GLN A 521 19.61 -10.82 36.81
C GLN A 521 19.07 -10.14 38.07
N PHE A 522 19.96 -9.51 38.84
CA PHE A 522 19.56 -8.59 39.89
C PHE A 522 18.88 -7.37 39.24
N PRO A 523 17.57 -7.13 39.44
CA PRO A 523 16.87 -6.07 38.71
C PRO A 523 17.28 -4.68 39.21
N ASP A 524 17.40 -4.54 40.53
CA ASP A 524 17.69 -3.32 41.27
C ASP A 524 18.73 -3.58 42.39
N ALA A 525 19.07 -2.51 43.10
CA ALA A 525 19.78 -2.53 44.37
C ALA A 525 19.32 -1.32 45.17
N ASP A 526 18.74 -1.54 46.34
CA ASP A 526 18.25 -0.49 47.23
C ASP A 526 19.29 -0.07 48.28
N ILE A 527 19.11 1.12 48.85
CA ILE A 527 19.93 1.65 49.94
C ILE A 527 19.06 1.76 51.19
N ASP A 528 19.50 1.13 52.28
CA ASP A 528 18.87 1.25 53.60
C ASP A 528 19.79 1.98 54.61
N ARG A 529 19.21 2.49 55.69
CA ARG A 529 19.91 3.27 56.74
C ARG A 529 20.10 2.43 58.01
N TYR A 530 21.33 2.05 58.30
CA TYR A 530 21.67 1.30 59.51
C TYR A 530 22.14 2.22 60.64
N THR A 531 21.61 2.00 61.86
CA THR A 531 22.10 2.68 63.06
C THR A 531 23.37 1.97 63.58
N LEU A 532 24.52 2.62 63.41
CA LEU A 532 25.78 2.11 63.97
C LEU A 532 25.79 2.36 65.49
N ARG A 533 25.96 1.30 66.29
CA ARG A 533 26.35 1.44 67.69
C ARG A 533 27.82 1.88 67.73
N VAL A 534 28.07 3.06 68.26
CA VAL A 534 29.42 3.58 68.48
C VAL A 534 29.69 3.51 69.98
N ASP A 535 30.62 2.63 70.38
CA ASP A 535 31.04 2.51 71.78
C ASP A 535 31.68 3.82 72.25
N GLN A 536 31.27 4.30 73.43
CA GLN A 536 31.57 5.67 73.88
C GLN A 536 33.06 5.91 74.22
N GLU A 537 33.87 4.86 74.38
CA GLU A 537 35.26 4.94 74.85
C GLU A 537 36.25 5.53 73.82
N ARG A 538 35.83 5.85 72.60
CA ARG A 538 36.68 6.47 71.55
C ARG A 538 36.34 7.91 71.19
N ARG A 539 35.83 8.69 72.15
CA ARG A 539 35.81 10.16 72.09
C ARG A 539 36.86 10.76 73.01
N GLY A 540 38.12 10.62 72.60
CA GLY A 540 39.28 11.35 73.14
C GLY A 540 39.87 12.22 72.05
#